data_AF-A0A1E5PGZ0-F1
#
_entry.id   AF-A0A1E5PGZ0-F1
#
_cell.length_a   1.000
_cell.length_b   1.000
_cell.length_c   1.000
_cell.angle_alpha   90.00
_cell.angle_beta   90.00
_cell.angle_gamma   90.00
#
_symmetry.space_group_name_H-M   'P 1'
#
loop_
_entity.id
_entity.type
_entity.pdbx_description
1 polymer ?
#
loop_
_entity_poly.entity_id
_entity_poly.type
_entity_poly.pdbx_seq_one_letter_code
_entity_poly.pdbx_strand_id
1 'polypeptide(L)'
;MREAARRNGSIERRDRASGRLHHAHHAQRAPTATSTPHGAEPRLWDARQHTRLTDPELTGIARSQLNTLISELAALQGARREEQRRHRRGRERQRAPGAGPRQAFTDPDRVLATILYQRGCFTHALLGELFGTSSQTITRTIQDTQPLLDQHGCNVPRSTARFTTPTDVAAYLDAYGTEPQDNIKHAC
;
A
#
# COMPACT_ATOMS: atom_id res chain seq x y z
N MET A 1 23.69 24.43 65.67
CA MET A 1 23.60 25.91 65.83
C MET A 1 24.71 26.53 64.99
N ARG A 2 24.56 27.60 64.20
CA ARG A 2 23.46 28.47 63.74
C ARG A 2 24.14 29.27 62.59
N GLU A 3 23.56 29.28 61.39
CA GLU A 3 22.86 30.46 60.82
C GLU A 3 23.85 31.54 60.33
N ALA A 4 24.18 31.55 59.03
CA ALA A 4 23.50 32.27 57.94
C ALA A 4 23.68 33.80 57.99
N ALA A 5 24.16 34.41 56.89
CA ALA A 5 23.56 35.61 56.28
C ALA A 5 24.39 36.25 55.14
N ARG A 6 23.81 36.19 53.94
CA ARG A 6 23.58 37.28 52.97
C ARG A 6 24.74 37.99 52.23
N ARG A 7 24.63 37.99 50.90
CA ARG A 7 24.33 39.12 49.95
C ARG A 7 24.47 38.55 48.53
N ASN A 8 23.42 38.30 47.76
CA ASN A 8 22.51 39.17 47.01
C ASN A 8 23.18 40.17 46.02
N GLY A 9 22.79 40.08 44.75
CA GLY A 9 23.22 40.89 43.61
C GLY A 9 23.00 40.10 42.30
N SER A 10 21.75 39.94 41.84
CA SER A 10 21.10 40.79 40.83
C SER A 10 21.97 41.05 39.60
N ILE A 11 21.66 40.38 38.49
CA ILE A 11 21.54 41.01 37.17
C ILE A 11 20.44 40.27 36.41
N GLU A 12 19.34 40.99 36.28
CA GLU A 12 18.23 40.75 35.39
C GLU A 12 18.67 41.20 33.99
N ARG A 13 18.57 40.30 32.99
CA ARG A 13 18.32 40.70 31.61
C ARG A 13 17.25 39.79 31.00
N ARG A 14 16.04 40.34 30.94
CA ARG A 14 15.09 40.13 29.84
C ARG A 14 15.83 40.47 28.52
N ASP A 15 15.54 39.90 27.36
CA ASP A 15 14.22 39.67 26.79
C ASP A 15 14.36 38.85 25.48
N ARG A 16 13.22 38.33 25.02
CA ARG A 16 12.82 38.21 23.61
C ARG A 16 13.18 36.94 22.81
N ALA A 17 12.15 36.08 22.82
CA ALA A 17 11.53 35.47 21.65
C ALA A 17 12.29 34.39 20.87
N SER A 18 11.80 33.16 20.98
CA SER A 18 11.69 32.28 19.83
C SER A 18 10.39 31.48 19.96
N GLY A 19 9.49 31.74 19.02
CA GLY A 19 8.14 31.21 18.97
C GLY A 19 8.13 29.69 18.93
N ARG A 20 7.53 29.09 19.96
CA ARG A 20 7.10 27.70 19.92
C ARG A 20 5.70 27.69 19.30
N LEU A 21 5.56 27.07 18.13
CA LEU A 21 4.25 26.70 17.59
C LEU A 21 3.65 25.66 18.54
N HIS A 22 2.69 26.07 19.35
CA HIS A 22 1.82 25.15 20.08
C HIS A 22 0.69 24.75 19.12
N HIS A 23 0.88 23.65 18.39
CA HIS A 23 -0.29 22.95 17.83
C HIS A 23 -1.04 22.32 18.99
N ALA A 24 -2.18 22.93 19.35
CA ALA A 24 -3.13 22.38 20.28
C ALA A 24 -3.64 21.04 19.74
N HIS A 25 -3.24 19.93 20.35
CA HIS A 25 -3.94 18.68 20.20
C HIS A 25 -5.32 18.84 20.85
N HIS A 26 -6.34 19.05 20.04
CA HIS A 26 -7.72 18.87 20.44
C HIS A 26 -7.91 17.44 20.94
N ALA A 27 -7.97 17.27 22.26
CA ALA A 27 -8.49 16.05 22.88
C ALA A 27 -10.01 16.06 22.70
N GLN A 28 -10.48 15.56 21.56
CA GLN A 28 -11.90 15.25 21.37
C GLN A 28 -12.23 13.99 22.17
N ARG A 29 -13.02 14.20 23.21
CA ARG A 29 -13.65 13.19 24.06
C ARG A 29 -14.81 12.58 23.25
N ALA A 30 -14.64 11.36 22.75
CA ALA A 30 -15.70 10.65 22.03
C ALA A 30 -16.69 9.97 23.00
N PRO A 31 -18.00 9.94 22.68
CA PRO A 31 -19.00 9.18 23.43
C PRO A 31 -18.84 7.67 23.20
N THR A 32 -19.19 6.90 24.22
CA THR A 32 -19.24 5.44 24.23
C THR A 32 -20.22 4.92 23.18
N ALA A 33 -19.72 4.59 22.00
CA ALA A 33 -20.39 3.69 21.07
C ALA A 33 -19.89 2.28 21.38
N THR A 34 -20.80 1.41 21.79
CA THR A 34 -20.65 -0.04 21.89
C THR A 34 -19.98 -0.54 20.62
N SER A 35 -18.66 -0.76 20.70
CA SER A 35 -17.91 -1.40 19.62
C SER A 35 -18.27 -2.88 19.65
N THR A 36 -19.21 -3.27 18.81
CA THR A 36 -19.28 -4.65 18.34
C THR A 36 -17.89 -5.02 17.82
N PRO A 37 -17.26 -6.10 18.30
CA PRO A 37 -16.03 -6.58 17.71
C PRO A 37 -16.40 -7.14 16.33
N HIS A 38 -16.29 -6.33 15.29
CA HIS A 38 -16.22 -6.85 13.94
C HIS A 38 -14.86 -7.50 13.78
N GLY A 39 -14.74 -8.72 14.34
CA GLY A 39 -13.93 -9.75 13.75
C GLY A 39 -14.48 -10.02 12.35
N ALA A 40 -14.21 -9.10 11.42
CA ALA A 40 -14.01 -9.51 10.05
C ALA A 40 -12.77 -10.37 10.09
N GLU A 41 -13.00 -11.69 10.20
CA GLU A 41 -12.22 -12.67 9.46
C GLU A 41 -11.66 -11.97 8.20
N PRO A 42 -10.34 -12.01 7.93
CA PRO A 42 -9.85 -11.56 6.65
C PRO A 42 -10.62 -12.39 5.63
N ARG A 43 -11.63 -11.79 4.99
CA ARG A 43 -12.35 -12.38 3.88
C ARG A 43 -11.24 -12.87 3.01
N LEU A 44 -11.08 -14.20 2.92
CA LEU A 44 -10.14 -14.83 2.03
C LEU A 44 -10.49 -14.23 0.68
N TRP A 45 -9.70 -13.22 0.31
CA TRP A 45 -9.63 -12.58 -0.98
C TRP A 45 -10.15 -13.55 -2.01
N ASP A 46 -11.36 -13.31 -2.52
CA ASP A 46 -12.08 -14.33 -3.25
C ASP A 46 -11.21 -14.65 -4.46
N ALA A 47 -10.63 -15.85 -4.52
CA ALA A 47 -9.66 -16.21 -5.54
C ALA A 47 -10.22 -15.96 -6.96
N ARG A 48 -11.55 -15.94 -7.07
CA ARG A 48 -12.32 -15.51 -8.24
C ARG A 48 -12.12 -14.04 -8.59
N GLN A 49 -12.20 -13.13 -7.62
CA GLN A 49 -11.91 -11.70 -7.81
C GLN A 49 -10.46 -11.47 -8.22
N HIS A 50 -9.50 -12.14 -7.58
CA HIS A 50 -8.09 -12.06 -7.99
C HIS A 50 -7.88 -12.51 -9.45
N THR A 51 -8.50 -13.63 -9.82
CA THR A 51 -8.41 -14.20 -11.17
C THR A 51 -9.00 -13.25 -12.22
N ARG A 52 -10.09 -12.56 -11.87
CA ARG A 52 -10.72 -11.52 -12.70
C ARG A 52 -9.84 -10.29 -12.85
N LEU A 53 -9.20 -9.82 -11.79
CA LEU A 53 -8.31 -8.64 -11.85
C LEU A 53 -7.00 -8.93 -12.60
N THR A 54 -6.59 -10.19 -12.68
CA THR A 54 -5.43 -10.67 -13.46
C THR A 54 -5.71 -10.68 -14.98
N ASP A 55 -6.89 -10.23 -15.42
CA ASP A 55 -7.24 -10.27 -16.83
C ASP A 55 -6.38 -9.33 -17.70
N PRO A 56 -5.94 -9.77 -18.90
CA PRO A 56 -5.19 -8.92 -19.84
C PRO A 56 -5.92 -7.64 -20.24
N GLU A 57 -7.25 -7.64 -20.32
CA GLU A 57 -8.00 -6.42 -20.65
C GLU A 57 -7.88 -5.35 -19.57
N LEU A 58 -7.78 -5.77 -18.29
CA LEU A 58 -7.55 -4.85 -17.18
C LEU A 58 -6.07 -4.49 -17.01
N THR A 59 -5.19 -5.48 -17.08
CA THR A 59 -3.76 -5.31 -16.79
C THR A 59 -2.95 -4.77 -17.97
N GLY A 60 -3.39 -5.03 -19.19
CA GLY A 60 -2.76 -4.58 -20.44
C GLY A 60 -1.57 -5.44 -20.86
N ILE A 61 -1.34 -6.53 -20.15
CA ILE A 61 -0.24 -7.47 -20.36
C ILE A 61 -0.77 -8.90 -20.32
N ALA A 62 -0.04 -9.83 -20.94
CA ALA A 62 -0.43 -11.23 -20.91
C ALA A 62 -0.35 -11.81 -19.49
N ARG A 63 -1.23 -12.77 -19.16
CA ARG A 63 -1.23 -13.45 -17.85
C ARG A 63 0.12 -14.12 -17.54
N SER A 64 0.77 -14.69 -18.57
CA SER A 64 2.11 -15.28 -18.45
C SER A 64 3.17 -14.24 -18.07
N GLN A 65 3.16 -13.08 -18.76
CA GLN A 65 4.06 -11.96 -18.47
C GLN A 65 3.84 -11.45 -17.04
N LEU A 66 2.59 -11.30 -16.60
CA LEU A 66 2.27 -10.91 -15.22
C LEU A 66 2.81 -11.92 -14.19
N ASN A 67 2.64 -13.23 -14.42
CA ASN A 67 3.16 -14.26 -13.51
C ASN A 67 4.69 -14.25 -13.43
N THR A 68 5.38 -14.01 -14.56
CA THR A 68 6.84 -13.82 -14.58
C THR A 68 7.25 -12.63 -13.74
N LEU A 69 6.60 -11.46 -13.95
CA LEU A 69 6.90 -10.25 -13.18
C LEU A 69 6.65 -10.43 -11.68
N ILE A 70 5.54 -11.07 -11.30
CA ILE A 70 5.25 -11.40 -9.90
C ILE A 70 6.39 -12.24 -9.31
N SER A 71 6.85 -13.25 -10.03
CA SER A 71 7.89 -14.16 -9.55
C SER A 71 9.24 -13.47 -9.39
N GLU A 72 9.63 -12.66 -10.37
CA GLU A 72 10.87 -11.87 -10.34
C GLU A 72 10.86 -10.85 -9.19
N LEU A 73 9.74 -10.12 -9.04
CA LEU A 73 9.61 -9.06 -8.06
C LEU A 73 9.43 -9.58 -6.64
N ALA A 74 8.82 -10.75 -6.43
CA ALA A 74 8.60 -11.31 -5.09
C ALA A 74 9.92 -11.44 -4.30
N ALA A 75 10.99 -11.92 -4.95
CA ALA A 75 12.30 -12.04 -4.32
C ALA A 75 12.89 -10.68 -3.93
N LEU A 76 12.84 -9.70 -4.83
CA LEU A 76 13.36 -8.35 -4.60
C LEU A 76 12.59 -7.61 -3.51
N GLN A 77 11.26 -7.70 -3.54
CA GLN A 77 10.43 -7.09 -2.51
C GLN A 77 10.65 -7.76 -1.14
N GLY A 78 10.85 -9.09 -1.11
CA GLY A 78 11.21 -9.83 0.10
C GLY A 78 12.53 -9.35 0.70
N ALA A 79 13.56 -9.17 -0.13
CA ALA A 79 14.86 -8.64 0.28
C ALA A 79 14.76 -7.21 0.83
N ARG A 80 14.07 -6.29 0.12
CA ARG A 80 13.85 -4.90 0.59
C ARG A 80 13.09 -4.85 1.92
N ARG A 81 12.06 -5.69 2.08
CA ARG A 81 11.31 -5.77 3.34
C ARG A 81 12.21 -6.23 4.48
N GLU A 82 13.05 -7.22 4.24
CA GLU A 82 13.96 -7.70 5.27
C GLU A 82 15.02 -6.67 5.63
N GLU A 83 15.58 -5.95 4.66
CA GLU A 83 16.48 -4.81 4.88
C GLU A 83 15.82 -3.72 5.71
N GLN A 84 14.60 -3.28 5.36
CA GLN A 84 13.85 -2.30 6.16
C GLN A 84 13.63 -2.77 7.60
N ARG A 85 13.33 -4.07 7.79
CA ARG A 85 13.17 -4.62 9.14
C ARG A 85 14.50 -4.71 9.87
N ARG A 86 15.60 -5.07 9.20
CA ARG A 86 16.96 -5.06 9.77
C ARG A 86 17.31 -3.66 10.24
N HIS A 87 17.07 -2.65 9.41
CA HIS A 87 17.29 -1.24 9.75
C HIS A 87 16.49 -0.81 10.98
N ARG A 88 15.18 -1.13 11.04
CA ARG A 88 14.34 -0.84 12.20
C ARG A 88 14.74 -1.60 13.46
N ARG A 89 15.22 -2.84 13.33
CA ARG A 89 15.64 -3.69 14.46
C ARG A 89 17.08 -3.39 14.93
N GLY A 90 17.89 -2.75 14.09
CA GLY A 90 19.32 -2.53 14.31
C GLY A 90 20.17 -3.81 14.34
N ARG A 91 19.62 -4.98 13.96
CA ARG A 91 20.31 -6.27 14.03
C ARG A 91 19.80 -7.29 13.03
N GLU A 92 20.63 -8.30 12.79
CA GLU A 92 20.32 -9.45 11.96
C GLU A 92 19.17 -10.29 12.53
N ARG A 93 18.50 -11.00 11.64
CA ARG A 93 17.37 -11.85 11.92
C ARG A 93 17.78 -13.08 12.75
N GLN A 94 17.04 -13.33 13.83
CA GLN A 94 17.32 -14.45 14.75
C GLN A 94 16.39 -15.65 14.60
N ARG A 95 15.20 -15.48 14.01
CA ARG A 95 14.21 -16.58 13.80
C ARG A 95 14.30 -17.11 12.37
N ALA A 96 13.83 -18.32 12.07
CA ALA A 96 13.73 -18.87 10.70
C ALA A 96 12.59 -18.22 9.88
N PRO A 97 12.70 -18.07 8.53
CA PRO A 97 11.72 -17.36 7.70
C PRO A 97 10.28 -17.82 7.96
N GLY A 98 9.31 -16.90 7.92
CA GLY A 98 7.90 -17.24 8.17
C GLY A 98 7.46 -17.28 9.63
N ALA A 99 8.37 -17.16 10.61
CA ALA A 99 8.03 -17.16 12.05
C ALA A 99 7.39 -15.84 12.58
N GLY A 100 6.68 -15.10 11.73
CA GLY A 100 6.01 -13.84 12.06
C GLY A 100 4.63 -13.74 11.43
N PRO A 101 3.87 -12.68 11.75
CA PRO A 101 2.54 -12.47 11.18
C PRO A 101 2.57 -12.53 9.65
N ARG A 102 1.58 -13.23 9.07
CA ARG A 102 1.38 -13.26 7.62
C ARG A 102 1.13 -11.85 7.10
N GLN A 103 1.62 -11.57 5.90
CA GLN A 103 1.37 -10.28 5.26
C GLN A 103 -0.11 -10.17 4.92
N ALA A 104 -0.75 -9.08 5.35
CA ALA A 104 -2.13 -8.78 5.00
C ALA A 104 -2.31 -8.45 3.50
N PHE A 105 -1.24 -8.03 2.84
CA PHE A 105 -1.25 -7.69 1.41
C PHE A 105 -0.06 -8.37 0.73
N THR A 106 -0.36 -9.38 -0.08
CA THR A 106 0.64 -10.31 -0.60
C THR A 106 1.45 -9.69 -1.74
N ASP A 107 2.65 -10.22 -1.95
CA ASP A 107 3.57 -9.78 -3.00
C ASP A 107 2.93 -9.76 -4.41
N PRO A 108 2.16 -10.79 -4.85
CA PRO A 108 1.44 -10.73 -6.12
C PRO A 108 0.38 -9.61 -6.15
N ASP A 109 -0.41 -9.44 -5.09
CA ASP A 109 -1.44 -8.40 -5.05
C ASP A 109 -0.84 -6.99 -5.14
N ARG A 110 0.36 -6.80 -4.56
CA ARG A 110 1.10 -5.52 -4.61
C ARG A 110 1.51 -5.18 -6.04
N VAL A 111 2.02 -6.15 -6.78
CA VAL A 111 2.39 -5.99 -8.19
C VAL A 111 1.13 -5.71 -9.01
N LEU A 112 0.08 -6.51 -8.82
CA LEU A 112 -1.18 -6.35 -9.54
C LEU A 112 -1.81 -4.97 -9.31
N ALA A 113 -1.91 -4.52 -8.05
CA ALA A 113 -2.44 -3.19 -7.72
C ALA A 113 -1.64 -2.05 -8.37
N THR A 114 -0.30 -2.20 -8.44
CA THR A 114 0.57 -1.19 -9.04
C THR A 114 0.41 -1.15 -10.56
N ILE A 115 0.28 -2.30 -11.22
CA ILE A 115 0.02 -2.38 -12.67
C ILE A 115 -1.34 -1.77 -13.01
N LEU A 116 -2.39 -2.10 -12.25
CA LEU A 116 -3.73 -1.53 -12.45
C LEU A 116 -3.73 0.00 -12.26
N TYR A 117 -2.95 0.51 -11.30
CA TYR A 117 -2.75 1.94 -11.13
C TYR A 117 -2.00 2.58 -12.31
N GLN A 118 -0.93 1.97 -12.82
CA GLN A 118 -0.18 2.46 -13.99
C GLN A 118 -1.02 2.46 -15.27
N ARG A 119 -1.92 1.47 -15.43
CA ARG A 119 -2.93 1.44 -16.50
C ARG A 119 -3.76 2.71 -16.53
N GLY A 120 -3.96 3.31 -15.36
CA GLY A 120 -4.67 4.58 -15.16
C GLY A 120 -6.17 4.42 -14.96
N CYS A 121 -6.75 3.23 -15.04
CA CYS A 121 -8.21 3.05 -15.02
C CYS A 121 -8.82 3.10 -13.61
N PHE A 122 -7.98 3.02 -12.57
CA PHE A 122 -8.43 2.83 -11.19
C PHE A 122 -7.94 3.96 -10.29
N THR A 123 -8.81 4.38 -9.36
CA THR A 123 -8.42 5.28 -8.27
C THR A 123 -7.83 4.48 -7.09
N HIS A 124 -7.05 5.14 -6.22
CA HIS A 124 -6.54 4.51 -5.00
C HIS A 124 -7.64 3.97 -4.09
N ALA A 125 -8.78 4.68 -4.02
CA ALA A 125 -9.94 4.27 -3.24
C ALA A 125 -10.57 3.00 -3.81
N LEU A 126 -10.80 2.97 -5.14
CA LEU A 126 -11.34 1.80 -5.81
C LEU A 126 -10.41 0.59 -5.68
N LEU A 127 -9.09 0.77 -5.79
CA LEU A 127 -8.13 -0.30 -5.51
C LEU A 127 -8.23 -0.76 -4.05
N GLY A 128 -8.41 0.15 -3.10
CA GLY A 128 -8.63 -0.22 -1.69
C GLY A 128 -9.86 -1.10 -1.51
N GLU A 129 -10.99 -0.69 -2.11
CA GLU A 129 -12.23 -1.47 -2.09
C GLU A 129 -12.09 -2.82 -2.77
N LEU A 130 -11.46 -2.86 -3.96
CA LEU A 130 -11.21 -4.10 -4.68
C LEU A 130 -10.38 -5.04 -3.81
N PHE A 131 -9.21 -4.61 -3.33
CA PHE A 131 -8.29 -5.44 -2.56
C PHE A 131 -8.66 -5.63 -1.08
N GLY A 132 -9.81 -5.13 -0.62
CA GLY A 132 -10.24 -5.20 0.79
C GLY A 132 -9.26 -4.53 1.76
N THR A 133 -8.58 -3.46 1.31
CA THR A 133 -7.56 -2.75 2.08
C THR A 133 -7.82 -1.23 2.09
N SER A 134 -7.03 -0.49 2.85
CA SER A 134 -7.18 0.98 2.91
C SER A 134 -6.50 1.65 1.71
N SER A 135 -7.04 2.78 1.25
CA SER A 135 -6.42 3.60 0.20
C SER A 135 -4.98 4.00 0.56
N GLN A 136 -4.70 4.21 1.85
CA GLN A 136 -3.36 4.51 2.34
C GLN A 136 -2.39 3.32 2.17
N THR A 137 -2.89 2.09 2.40
CA THR A 137 -2.13 0.85 2.14
C THR A 137 -1.83 0.69 0.65
N ILE A 138 -2.78 1.05 -0.22
CA ILE A 138 -2.58 1.07 -1.67
C ILE A 138 -1.51 2.10 -2.06
N THR A 139 -1.63 3.35 -1.64
CA THR A 139 -0.65 4.41 -1.96
C THR A 139 0.76 4.00 -1.54
N ARG A 140 0.92 3.50 -0.30
CA ARG A 140 2.23 3.05 0.19
C ARG A 140 2.75 1.87 -0.64
N THR A 141 1.88 0.95 -1.03
CA THR A 141 2.29 -0.19 -1.86
C THR A 141 2.76 0.23 -3.24
N ILE A 142 2.04 1.15 -3.89
CA ILE A 142 2.40 1.68 -5.20
C ILE A 142 3.78 2.34 -5.10
N GLN A 143 3.99 3.20 -4.10
CA GLN A 143 5.29 3.84 -3.87
C GLN A 143 6.44 2.84 -3.64
N ASP A 144 6.18 1.74 -2.92
CA ASP A 144 7.18 0.70 -2.67
C ASP A 144 7.49 -0.13 -3.94
N THR A 145 6.49 -0.35 -4.80
CA THR A 145 6.55 -1.32 -5.92
C THR A 145 6.87 -0.67 -7.26
N GLN A 146 6.43 0.56 -7.49
CA GLN A 146 6.62 1.27 -8.75
C GLN A 146 8.10 1.38 -9.16
N PRO A 147 9.06 1.73 -8.26
CA PRO A 147 10.48 1.75 -8.62
C PRO A 147 11.03 0.40 -9.05
N LEU A 148 10.44 -0.71 -8.59
CA LEU A 148 10.86 -2.05 -9.00
C LEU A 148 10.35 -2.38 -10.40
N LEU A 149 9.11 -2.00 -10.72
CA LEU A 149 8.57 -2.15 -12.07
C LEU A 149 9.34 -1.31 -13.08
N ASP A 150 9.71 -0.08 -12.71
CA ASP A 150 10.51 0.81 -13.55
C ASP A 150 11.90 0.23 -13.82
N GLN A 151 12.54 -0.38 -12.81
CA GLN A 151 13.83 -1.07 -12.96
C GLN A 151 13.76 -2.29 -13.89
N HIS A 152 12.63 -2.99 -13.91
CA HIS A 152 12.39 -4.12 -14.81
C HIS A 152 11.88 -3.70 -16.20
N GLY A 153 11.81 -2.39 -16.49
CA GLY A 153 11.37 -1.89 -17.80
C GLY A 153 9.91 -2.21 -18.13
N CYS A 154 9.07 -2.43 -17.11
CA CYS A 154 7.66 -2.76 -17.29
C CYS A 154 6.88 -1.53 -17.76
N ASN A 155 6.63 -1.44 -19.07
CA ASN A 155 5.75 -0.42 -19.63
C ASN A 155 4.32 -0.97 -19.75
N VAL A 156 3.46 -0.57 -18.81
CA VAL A 156 2.04 -0.91 -18.84
C VAL A 156 1.32 0.06 -19.78
N PRO A 157 0.66 -0.40 -20.85
CA PRO A 157 -0.03 0.49 -21.79
C PRO A 157 -1.18 1.20 -21.08
N ARG A 158 -1.30 2.52 -21.22
CA ARG A 158 -2.44 3.24 -20.63
C ARG A 158 -3.75 2.81 -21.28
N SER A 159 -4.80 2.69 -20.48
CA SER A 159 -6.16 2.49 -20.99
C SER A 159 -7.01 3.74 -20.78
N THR A 160 -7.94 3.93 -21.72
CA THR A 160 -8.94 5.00 -21.70
C THR A 160 -10.11 4.67 -20.78
N ALA A 161 -10.31 3.41 -20.42
CA ALA A 161 -11.35 2.99 -19.49
C ALA A 161 -11.16 3.65 -18.11
N ARG A 162 -12.26 3.97 -17.44
CA ARG A 162 -12.28 4.56 -16.10
C ARG A 162 -13.36 3.87 -15.29
N PHE A 163 -12.98 3.37 -14.12
CA PHE A 163 -13.90 2.68 -13.22
C PHE A 163 -14.06 3.49 -11.95
N THR A 164 -15.30 3.59 -11.48
CA THR A 164 -15.63 4.31 -10.25
C THR A 164 -16.05 3.34 -9.15
N THR A 165 -16.64 2.20 -9.52
CA THR A 165 -17.10 1.18 -8.58
C THR A 165 -16.58 -0.22 -8.93
N PRO A 166 -16.49 -1.15 -7.96
CA PRO A 166 -16.17 -2.55 -8.24
C PRO A 166 -17.16 -3.22 -9.19
N THR A 167 -18.43 -2.81 -9.15
CA THR A 167 -19.48 -3.32 -10.03
C THR A 167 -19.23 -2.92 -11.49
N ASP A 168 -18.75 -1.70 -11.75
CA ASP A 168 -18.39 -1.27 -13.11
C ASP A 168 -17.27 -2.13 -13.69
N VAL A 169 -16.30 -2.51 -12.87
CA VAL A 169 -15.21 -3.40 -13.28
C VAL A 169 -15.76 -4.78 -13.63
N ALA A 170 -16.65 -5.33 -12.80
CA ALA A 170 -17.29 -6.62 -13.08
C ALA A 170 -18.13 -6.57 -14.36
N ALA A 171 -18.94 -5.53 -14.55
CA ALA A 171 -19.78 -5.35 -15.72
C ALA A 171 -18.95 -5.17 -17.00
N TYR A 172 -17.88 -4.36 -16.94
CA TYR A 172 -16.91 -4.27 -18.03
C TYR A 172 -16.34 -5.64 -18.35
N LEU A 173 -15.98 -6.40 -17.30
CA LEU A 173 -15.39 -7.70 -17.48
C LEU A 173 -16.35 -8.72 -18.14
N ASP A 174 -17.62 -8.69 -17.75
CA ASP A 174 -18.64 -9.57 -18.30
C ASP A 174 -18.97 -9.19 -19.76
N ALA A 175 -18.92 -7.91 -20.11
CA ALA A 175 -19.16 -7.43 -21.46
C ALA A 175 -18.08 -7.87 -22.46
N TYR A 176 -16.78 -7.74 -22.13
CA TYR A 176 -15.72 -8.15 -23.06
C TYR A 176 -15.55 -9.68 -23.14
N GLY A 177 -15.86 -10.42 -22.08
CA GLY A 177 -15.79 -11.89 -22.08
C GLY A 177 -16.84 -12.56 -22.98
N THR A 178 -17.84 -11.80 -23.42
CA THR A 178 -18.87 -12.26 -24.36
C THR A 178 -18.45 -12.06 -25.82
N GLU A 179 -17.39 -11.28 -26.07
CA GLU A 179 -16.79 -11.13 -27.40
C GLU A 179 -15.75 -12.25 -27.61
N PRO A 180 -15.87 -13.08 -28.66
CA PRO A 180 -14.92 -14.15 -28.91
C PRO A 180 -13.54 -13.57 -29.19
N GLN A 181 -12.59 -13.82 -28.28
CA GLN A 181 -11.18 -13.48 -28.45
C GLN A 181 -10.54 -14.36 -29.53
N ASP A 182 -10.78 -14.03 -30.80
CA ASP A 182 -9.97 -14.52 -31.91
C ASP A 182 -8.89 -13.48 -32.23
N ASN A 183 -7.63 -13.89 -32.04
CA ASN A 183 -6.43 -13.28 -32.61
C ASN A 183 -6.06 -11.83 -32.19
N ILE A 184 -5.38 -11.68 -31.04
CA ILE A 184 -4.32 -10.66 -30.97
C ILE A 184 -3.06 -11.30 -31.57
N LYS A 185 -2.87 -11.08 -32.87
CA LYS A 185 -1.63 -11.40 -33.58
C LYS A 185 -0.48 -10.65 -32.91
N HIS A 186 0.47 -11.39 -32.34
CA HIS A 186 1.78 -10.83 -32.02
C HIS A 186 2.49 -10.52 -33.34
N ALA A 187 2.69 -9.23 -33.62
CA ALA A 187 3.61 -8.79 -34.66
C ALA A 187 5.04 -8.91 -34.10
N CYS A 188 5.86 -9.70 -34.81
CA CYS A 188 7.32 -9.75 -34.66
C CYS A 188 7.97 -8.43 -35.11
#